data_AF-A0A0J9X8I7-F1
#
_entry.id   AF-A0A0J9X8I7-F1
#
_cell.length_a   1.000
_cell.length_b   1.000
_cell.length_c   1.000
_cell.angle_alpha   90.00
_cell.angle_beta   90.00
_cell.angle_gamma   90.00
#
_symmetry.space_group_name_H-M   'P 1'
#
loop_
_entity.id
_entity.type
_entity.pdbx_description
1 polymer ?
#
loop_
_entity_poly.entity_id
_entity_poly.type
_entity_poly.pdbx_seq_one_letter_code
_entity_poly.pdbx_strand_id
1 'polypeptide(L)'
;MDFSALLAKEIAKKKSIANKAATSTSAPSTKATSAGLGNTKKKYLTKAQLEQAELELQAEKQRELDEAREQAVQARKRRVDEERAANERKRQKLEEKRRESQREREARDRASQDQAKVEGLEESKLTDEELTKEFRARGEPVTLFAERRSQRVLRLHELNQQAKRKEQEQQEEELERTINMEISEPDIKTDSDKVYTQMRATIRTLLAEWRNIITAPDQDATADNKEALEVLAQTEAYCQPLLQQLRQKALPKQLYPKLATLLMHIQQHRYREANDVYIQMSIGNAAWPIGVTAVGIHARSARERITGYGNENDENVQVAHIMSDDATRKWLIAIKRFITFAEGHLSKKSFKS
;
A
#
# COMPACT_ATOMS: atom_id res chain seq x y z
N MET A 1 13.41 59.60 -16.46
CA MET A 1 14.61 59.70 -17.34
C MET A 1 14.77 61.16 -17.69
N ASP A 2 15.69 61.86 -17.01
CA ASP A 2 15.79 63.31 -17.03
C ASP A 2 16.74 63.76 -18.18
N PHE A 3 16.16 64.21 -19.29
CA PHE A 3 16.88 64.62 -20.51
C PHE A 3 17.80 65.83 -20.29
N SER A 4 17.49 66.67 -19.30
CA SER A 4 18.28 67.85 -18.94
C SER A 4 19.67 67.48 -18.42
N ALA A 5 19.74 66.43 -17.59
CA ALA A 5 21.00 65.97 -17.00
C ALA A 5 21.95 65.35 -18.04
N LEU A 6 21.43 64.74 -19.10
CA LEU A 6 22.24 64.19 -20.19
C LEU A 6 22.78 65.28 -21.11
N LEU A 7 21.97 66.28 -21.46
CA LEU A 7 22.40 67.44 -22.24
C LEU A 7 23.50 68.25 -21.52
N ALA A 8 23.36 68.45 -20.21
CA ALA A 8 24.38 69.14 -19.41
C ALA A 8 25.73 68.38 -19.40
N LYS A 9 25.68 67.05 -19.38
CA LYS A 9 26.89 66.19 -19.44
C LYS A 9 27.57 66.25 -20.81
N GLU A 10 26.79 66.29 -21.89
CA GLU A 10 27.29 66.40 -23.27
C GLU A 10 27.99 67.75 -23.51
N ILE A 11 27.42 68.84 -23.00
CA ILE A 11 27.96 70.20 -23.12
C ILE A 11 29.26 70.33 -22.32
N ALA A 12 29.33 69.76 -21.11
CA ALA A 12 30.54 69.77 -20.30
C ALA A 12 31.69 68.99 -20.97
N LYS A 13 31.39 67.89 -21.65
CA LYS A 13 32.38 67.08 -22.40
C LYS A 13 32.91 67.82 -23.64
N LYS A 14 32.06 68.54 -24.38
CA LYS A 14 32.53 69.38 -25.51
C LYS A 14 33.39 70.56 -25.05
N LYS A 15 33.11 71.14 -23.89
CA LYS A 15 33.88 72.27 -23.34
C LYS A 15 35.27 71.85 -22.85
N SER A 16 35.44 70.63 -22.33
CA SER A 16 36.75 70.13 -21.92
C SER A 16 37.67 69.76 -23.09
N ILE A 17 37.09 69.33 -24.23
CA ILE A 17 37.84 69.04 -25.46
C ILE A 17 38.32 70.34 -26.12
N ALA A 18 37.49 71.39 -26.13
CA ALA A 18 37.87 72.71 -26.66
C ALA A 18 39.03 73.36 -25.89
N ASN A 19 39.07 73.21 -24.55
CA ASN A 19 40.17 73.73 -23.73
C ASN A 19 41.46 72.90 -23.82
N LYS A 20 41.39 71.64 -24.30
CA LYS A 20 42.57 70.80 -24.50
C LYS A 20 43.30 71.10 -25.82
N ALA A 21 42.61 71.68 -26.80
CA ALA A 21 43.18 72.08 -28.09
C ALA A 21 43.93 73.42 -28.03
N ALA A 22 43.68 74.27 -27.02
CA ALA A 22 44.26 75.61 -26.90
C ALA A 22 45.62 75.68 -26.16
N THR A 23 46.10 74.57 -25.59
CA THR A 23 47.29 74.57 -24.70
C THR A 23 48.43 73.68 -25.19
N SER A 24 48.52 73.41 -26.50
CA SER A 24 49.64 72.67 -27.09
C SER A 24 50.26 73.39 -28.28
N THR A 25 50.89 74.53 -28.01
CA THR A 25 51.90 75.11 -28.92
C THR A 25 52.99 75.80 -28.12
N SER A 26 53.98 75.02 -27.69
CA SER A 26 55.33 75.51 -27.37
C SER A 26 56.35 74.39 -27.52
N ALA A 27 56.95 74.29 -28.72
CA ALA A 27 58.25 73.66 -28.90
C ALA A 27 58.99 74.33 -30.07
N PRO A 28 60.33 74.44 -30.00
CA PRO A 28 61.13 75.36 -30.81
C PRO A 28 61.56 74.75 -32.15
N SER A 29 61.65 75.58 -33.19
CA SER A 29 62.18 75.22 -34.51
C SER A 29 63.61 75.73 -34.66
N THR A 30 64.55 74.81 -34.84
CA THR A 30 65.90 75.07 -35.34
C THR A 30 65.90 75.09 -36.87
N LYS A 31 66.45 76.19 -37.40
CA LYS A 31 67.23 76.39 -38.65
C LYS A 31 66.87 75.67 -39.97
N ALA A 32 66.79 76.54 -40.99
CA ALA A 32 67.22 76.37 -42.39
C ALA A 32 66.30 75.48 -43.26
N THR A 33 66.00 75.78 -44.53
CA THR A 33 66.52 76.76 -45.49
C THR A 33 65.45 76.95 -46.58
N SER A 34 65.46 78.12 -47.19
CA SER A 34 64.72 78.53 -48.37
C SER A 34 64.70 77.51 -49.52
N ALA A 35 63.56 77.42 -50.21
CA ALA A 35 63.40 77.72 -51.65
C ALA A 35 62.31 76.84 -52.29
N GLY A 36 61.53 77.44 -53.17
CA GLY A 36 60.79 76.72 -54.22
C GLY A 36 59.29 76.68 -54.02
N LEU A 37 58.61 77.75 -54.43
CA LEU A 37 57.24 77.67 -54.91
C LEU A 37 57.20 76.67 -56.08
N GLY A 38 56.87 75.42 -55.77
CA GLY A 38 56.67 74.34 -56.73
C GLY A 38 55.22 73.88 -56.71
N ASN A 39 54.45 74.44 -57.63
CA ASN A 39 53.08 74.08 -57.98
C ASN A 39 52.81 72.57 -57.89
N THR A 40 52.13 72.09 -56.84
CA THR A 40 51.49 70.77 -56.84
C THR A 40 49.99 70.97 -56.81
N LYS A 41 49.39 70.69 -57.97
CA LYS A 41 47.96 70.66 -58.26
C LYS A 41 47.18 70.22 -57.01
N LYS A 42 46.25 71.07 -56.54
CA LYS A 42 45.18 70.62 -55.64
C LYS A 42 44.59 69.38 -56.30
N LYS A 43 44.79 68.21 -55.70
CA LYS A 43 44.12 66.98 -56.11
C LYS A 43 42.68 67.17 -55.66
N TYR A 44 41.90 67.88 -56.48
CA TYR A 44 40.47 68.03 -56.30
C TYR A 44 39.93 66.61 -56.24
N LEU A 45 39.53 66.15 -55.04
CA LEU A 45 38.78 64.91 -54.92
C LEU A 45 37.56 65.09 -55.82
N THR A 46 37.47 64.26 -56.85
CA THR A 46 36.30 64.20 -57.71
C THR A 46 35.07 64.02 -56.84
N LYS A 47 33.94 64.64 -57.20
CA LYS A 47 32.67 64.59 -56.44
C LYS A 47 32.32 63.18 -55.93
N ALA A 48 32.63 62.14 -56.72
CA ALA A 48 32.49 60.73 -56.37
C ALA A 48 33.30 60.26 -55.14
N GLN A 49 34.50 60.81 -54.89
CA GLN A 49 35.36 60.44 -53.75
C GLN A 49 34.90 61.08 -52.43
N LEU A 50 34.31 62.29 -52.49
CA LEU A 50 33.69 62.92 -51.32
C LEU A 50 32.37 62.24 -50.94
N GLU A 51 31.57 61.88 -51.95
CA GLU A 51 30.32 61.15 -51.78
C GLU A 51 30.57 59.73 -51.23
N GLN A 52 31.63 59.05 -51.68
CA GLN A 52 32.07 57.77 -51.11
C GLN A 52 32.47 57.89 -49.63
N ALA A 53 33.23 58.94 -49.25
CA ALA A 53 33.62 59.17 -47.87
C ALA A 53 32.42 59.51 -46.96
N GLU A 54 31.43 60.25 -47.46
CA GLU A 54 30.17 60.50 -46.74
C GLU A 54 29.33 59.23 -46.57
N LEU A 55 29.27 58.37 -47.59
CA LEU A 55 28.59 57.07 -47.54
C LEU A 55 29.25 56.12 -46.55
N GLU A 56 30.59 56.08 -46.52
CA GLU A 56 31.35 55.28 -45.56
C GLU A 56 31.13 55.75 -44.12
N LEU A 57 31.12 57.07 -43.87
CA LEU A 57 30.88 57.63 -42.55
C LEU A 57 29.42 57.43 -42.09
N GLN A 58 28.45 57.47 -43.02
CA GLN A 58 27.07 57.10 -42.71
C GLN A 58 26.92 55.60 -42.43
N ALA A 59 27.59 54.74 -43.19
CA ALA A 59 27.60 53.30 -42.97
C ALA A 59 28.27 52.93 -41.63
N GLU A 60 29.35 53.61 -41.25
CA GLU A 60 30.02 53.43 -39.96
C GLU A 60 29.13 53.86 -38.79
N LYS A 61 28.47 55.03 -38.90
CA LYS A 61 27.46 55.45 -37.92
C LYS A 61 26.27 54.50 -37.83
N GLN A 62 25.83 53.92 -38.95
CA GLN A 62 24.76 52.91 -38.94
C GLN A 62 25.21 51.64 -38.21
N ARG A 63 26.44 51.16 -38.46
CA ARG A 63 27.02 50.01 -37.76
C ARG A 63 27.15 50.25 -36.26
N GLU A 64 27.65 51.41 -35.83
CA GLU A 64 27.72 51.75 -34.40
C GLU A 64 26.33 51.77 -33.74
N LEU A 65 25.32 52.25 -34.46
CA LEU A 65 23.95 52.35 -33.95
C LEU A 65 23.29 50.97 -33.86
N ASP A 66 23.57 50.07 -34.81
CA ASP A 66 23.09 48.69 -34.80
C ASP A 66 23.81 47.84 -33.74
N GLU A 67 25.12 47.99 -33.58
CA GLU A 67 25.88 47.37 -32.47
C GLU A 67 25.37 47.85 -31.10
N ALA A 68 25.08 49.15 -30.96
CA ALA A 68 24.48 49.69 -29.73
C ALA A 68 23.07 49.13 -29.47
N ARG A 69 22.26 48.93 -30.52
CA ARG A 69 20.93 48.28 -30.42
C ARG A 69 21.06 46.81 -30.01
N GLU A 70 21.99 46.08 -30.60
CA GLU A 70 22.24 44.67 -30.25
C GLU A 70 22.73 44.53 -28.80
N GLN A 71 23.65 45.38 -28.36
CA GLN A 71 24.11 45.41 -26.97
C GLN A 71 22.96 45.76 -26.00
N ALA A 72 22.07 46.69 -26.37
CA ALA A 72 20.90 47.02 -25.57
C ALA A 72 19.90 45.85 -25.46
N VAL A 73 19.67 45.11 -26.56
CA VAL A 73 18.82 43.91 -26.58
C VAL A 73 19.44 42.79 -25.74
N GLN A 74 20.75 42.55 -25.86
CA GLN A 74 21.46 41.55 -25.04
C GLN A 74 21.43 41.93 -23.56
N ALA A 75 21.64 43.20 -23.22
CA ALA A 75 21.55 43.68 -21.84
C ALA A 75 20.14 43.52 -21.26
N ARG A 76 19.09 43.79 -22.06
CA ARG A 76 17.69 43.56 -21.66
C ARG A 76 17.40 42.08 -21.44
N LYS A 77 17.90 41.20 -22.31
CA LYS A 77 17.73 39.74 -22.19
C LYS A 77 18.39 39.20 -20.92
N ARG A 78 19.64 39.60 -20.63
CA ARG A 78 20.35 39.22 -19.40
C ARG A 78 19.60 39.62 -18.13
N ARG A 79 19.03 40.84 -18.10
CA ARG A 79 18.23 41.31 -16.95
C ARG A 79 16.97 40.47 -16.74
N VAL A 80 16.26 40.12 -17.81
CA VAL A 80 15.07 39.28 -17.73
C VAL A 80 15.41 37.85 -17.29
N ASP A 81 16.49 37.27 -17.82
CA ASP A 81 16.95 35.93 -17.45
C ASP A 81 17.41 35.88 -15.97
N GLU A 82 18.10 36.92 -15.50
CA GLU A 82 18.53 37.06 -14.11
C GLU A 82 17.34 37.24 -13.15
N GLU A 83 16.33 38.04 -13.52
CA GLU A 83 15.09 38.20 -12.76
C GLU A 83 14.29 36.88 -12.71
N ARG A 84 14.21 36.15 -13.83
CA ARG A 84 13.56 34.85 -13.91
C ARG A 84 14.27 33.82 -13.02
N ALA A 85 15.61 33.76 -13.06
CA ALA A 85 16.41 32.89 -12.20
C ALA A 85 16.27 33.25 -10.71
N ALA A 86 16.20 34.54 -10.37
CA ALA A 86 15.96 34.99 -9.00
C ALA A 86 14.57 34.58 -8.49
N ASN A 87 13.53 34.71 -9.31
CA ASN A 87 12.17 34.27 -8.96
C ASN A 87 12.06 32.75 -8.84
N GLU A 88 12.75 31.99 -9.69
CA GLU A 88 12.79 30.52 -9.60
C GLU A 88 13.47 30.04 -8.32
N ARG A 89 14.61 30.62 -7.92
CA ARG A 89 15.27 30.33 -6.63
C ARG A 89 14.39 30.67 -5.43
N LYS A 90 13.65 31.80 -5.48
CA LYS A 90 12.68 32.15 -4.42
C LYS A 90 11.56 31.12 -4.33
N ARG A 91 11.05 30.66 -5.46
CA ARG A 91 9.99 29.64 -5.53
C ARG A 91 10.46 28.30 -4.98
N GLN A 92 11.66 27.85 -5.35
CA GLN A 92 12.26 26.61 -4.82
C GLN A 92 12.44 26.65 -3.30
N LYS A 93 12.98 27.75 -2.76
CA LYS A 93 13.13 27.92 -1.30
C LYS A 93 11.78 27.91 -0.57
N LEU A 94 10.77 28.55 -1.14
CA LEU A 94 9.42 28.53 -0.57
C LEU A 94 8.82 27.13 -0.58
N GLU A 95 8.99 26.39 -1.68
CA GLU A 95 8.51 25.02 -1.83
C GLU A 95 9.23 24.05 -0.88
N GLU A 96 10.55 24.18 -0.73
CA GLU A 96 11.35 23.41 0.23
C GLU A 96 10.88 23.68 1.66
N LYS A 97 10.70 24.95 2.04
CA LYS A 97 10.16 25.32 3.36
C LYS A 97 8.75 24.77 3.59
N ARG A 98 7.90 24.76 2.55
CA ARG A 98 6.56 24.13 2.63
C ARG A 98 6.68 22.62 2.84
N ARG A 99 7.56 21.94 2.11
CA ARG A 99 7.80 20.49 2.26
C ARG A 99 8.35 20.14 3.63
N GLU A 100 9.27 20.94 4.16
CA GLU A 100 9.81 20.77 5.51
C GLU A 100 8.73 20.95 6.57
N SER A 101 7.96 22.05 6.49
CA SER A 101 6.83 22.29 7.42
C SER A 101 5.77 21.19 7.36
N GLN A 102 5.53 20.63 6.17
CA GLN A 102 4.61 19.51 6.00
C GLN A 102 5.17 18.24 6.65
N ARG A 103 6.45 17.92 6.45
CA ARG A 103 7.11 16.78 7.10
C ARG A 103 7.10 16.89 8.62
N GLU A 104 7.36 18.07 9.16
CA GLU A 104 7.29 18.31 10.61
C GLU A 104 5.87 18.10 11.15
N ARG A 105 4.86 18.61 10.44
CA ARG A 105 3.47 18.40 10.80
C ARG A 105 3.09 16.92 10.77
N GLU A 106 3.43 16.21 9.70
CA GLU A 106 3.18 14.76 9.58
C GLU A 106 3.91 13.97 10.68
N ALA A 107 5.14 14.35 11.02
CA ALA A 107 5.90 13.72 12.10
C ALA A 107 5.28 13.94 13.48
N ARG A 108 4.70 15.14 13.70
CA ARG A 108 3.96 15.48 14.93
C ARG A 108 2.63 14.74 15.00
N ASP A 109 1.86 14.72 13.91
CA ASP A 109 0.58 14.01 13.83
C ASP A 109 0.78 12.50 14.08
N ARG A 110 1.83 11.90 13.50
CA ARG A 110 2.22 10.51 13.79
C ARG A 110 2.61 10.30 15.25
N ALA A 111 3.37 11.24 15.84
CA ALA A 111 3.76 11.15 17.26
C ALA A 111 2.53 11.17 18.18
N SER A 112 1.58 12.06 17.91
CA SER A 112 0.33 12.17 18.64
C SER A 112 -0.55 10.94 18.46
N GLN A 113 -0.62 10.38 17.25
CA GLN A 113 -1.36 9.14 16.99
C GLN A 113 -0.74 7.95 17.74
N ASP A 114 0.58 7.82 17.75
CA ASP A 114 1.28 6.76 18.50
C ASP A 114 1.05 6.92 20.01
N GLN A 115 1.07 8.16 20.53
CA GLN A 115 0.75 8.42 21.94
C GLN A 115 -0.70 8.05 22.28
N ALA A 116 -1.66 8.44 21.44
CA ALA A 116 -3.08 8.09 21.65
C ALA A 116 -3.32 6.57 21.61
N LYS A 117 -2.57 5.80 20.80
CA LYS A 117 -2.66 4.33 20.80
C LYS A 117 -2.07 3.70 22.06
N VAL A 118 -1.10 4.35 22.68
CA VAL A 118 -0.44 3.88 23.90
C VAL A 118 -1.26 4.25 25.13
N GLU A 119 -2.03 5.34 25.07
CA GLU A 119 -2.94 5.78 26.12
C GLU A 119 -4.03 4.74 26.34
N GLY A 120 -3.87 3.94 27.40
CA GLY A 120 -4.78 2.84 27.77
C GLY A 120 -4.16 1.44 27.74
N LEU A 121 -2.92 1.30 27.26
CA LEU A 121 -2.20 0.02 27.33
C LEU A 121 -1.55 -0.15 28.72
N GLU A 122 -1.65 -1.33 29.32
CA GLU A 122 -0.97 -1.63 30.59
C GLU A 122 0.55 -1.50 30.45
N GLU A 123 1.10 -1.86 29.28
CA GLU A 123 2.52 -1.71 28.95
C GLU A 123 3.01 -0.25 28.95
N SER A 124 2.11 0.72 28.87
CA SER A 124 2.46 2.15 28.94
C SER A 124 2.90 2.61 30.34
N LYS A 125 2.43 1.90 31.38
CA LYS A 125 2.72 2.19 32.79
C LYS A 125 4.09 1.66 33.21
N LEU A 126 4.69 0.75 32.43
CA LEU A 126 6.01 0.18 32.74
C LEU A 126 7.12 1.21 32.59
N THR A 127 8.06 1.18 33.52
CA THR A 127 9.28 2.00 33.46
C THR A 127 10.20 1.55 32.30
N ASP A 128 11.12 2.41 31.86
CA ASP A 128 12.09 2.06 30.80
C ASP A 128 12.98 0.86 31.18
N GLU A 129 13.26 0.68 32.47
CA GLU A 129 14.03 -0.45 33.00
C GLU A 129 13.25 -1.76 32.91
N GLU A 130 11.95 -1.73 33.26
CA GLU A 130 11.05 -2.89 33.14
C GLU A 130 10.82 -3.28 31.68
N LEU A 131 10.60 -2.30 30.80
CA LEU A 131 10.51 -2.55 29.35
C LEU A 131 11.78 -3.26 28.85
N THR A 132 12.96 -2.77 29.25
CA THR A 132 14.24 -3.36 28.87
C THR A 132 14.38 -4.80 29.36
N LYS A 133 13.93 -5.08 30.58
CA LYS A 133 13.92 -6.43 31.16
C LYS A 133 12.99 -7.37 30.38
N GLU A 134 11.78 -6.92 30.05
CA GLU A 134 10.80 -7.69 29.27
C GLU A 134 11.30 -8.03 27.85
N PHE A 135 11.95 -7.08 27.16
CA PHE A 135 12.55 -7.34 25.85
C PHE A 135 13.71 -8.32 25.93
N ARG A 136 14.60 -8.17 26.93
CA ARG A 136 15.72 -9.09 27.16
C ARG A 136 15.26 -10.50 27.49
N ALA A 137 14.22 -10.64 28.31
CA ALA A 137 13.66 -11.94 28.67
C ALA A 137 13.13 -12.70 27.42
N ARG A 138 12.64 -11.97 26.41
CA ARG A 138 12.17 -12.53 25.13
C ARG A 138 13.25 -12.65 24.06
N GLY A 139 14.48 -12.21 24.33
CA GLY A 139 15.59 -12.21 23.36
C GLY A 139 15.43 -11.19 22.22
N GLU A 140 14.55 -10.20 22.39
CA GLU A 140 14.26 -9.17 21.39
C GLU A 140 15.15 -7.92 21.59
N PRO A 141 15.53 -7.19 20.52
CA PRO A 141 16.31 -5.97 20.65
C PRO A 141 15.61 -4.94 21.52
N VAL A 142 16.32 -4.39 22.51
CA VAL A 142 15.76 -3.44 23.50
C VAL A 142 15.23 -2.16 22.83
N THR A 143 15.95 -1.64 21.84
CA THR A 143 15.58 -0.43 21.08
C THR A 143 15.94 -0.59 19.62
N LEU A 144 14.99 -0.30 18.72
CA LEU A 144 15.27 -0.21 17.29
C LEU A 144 15.75 1.20 16.89
N PHE A 145 16.36 1.33 15.71
CA PHE A 145 16.88 2.60 15.23
C PHE A 145 15.74 3.63 15.09
N ALA A 146 15.95 4.82 15.67
CA ALA A 146 14.99 5.91 15.71
C ALA A 146 13.63 5.57 16.37
N GLU A 147 13.55 4.49 17.16
CA GLU A 147 12.33 4.08 17.86
C GLU A 147 12.05 4.98 19.08
N ARG A 148 10.83 5.55 19.13
CA ARG A 148 10.36 6.32 20.30
C ARG A 148 9.84 5.39 21.40
N ARG A 149 9.75 5.88 22.64
CA ARG A 149 9.18 5.12 23.77
C ARG A 149 7.78 4.60 23.48
N SER A 150 6.90 5.41 22.86
CA SER A 150 5.54 4.97 22.48
C SER A 150 5.55 3.77 21.54
N GLN A 151 6.42 3.79 20.53
CA GLN A 151 6.56 2.70 19.55
C GLN A 151 7.11 1.44 20.21
N ARG A 152 8.05 1.59 21.15
CA ARG A 152 8.59 0.49 21.96
C ARG A 152 7.51 -0.18 22.81
N VAL A 153 6.62 0.61 23.43
CA VAL A 153 5.48 0.08 24.20
C VAL A 153 4.50 -0.66 23.29
N LEU A 154 4.17 -0.09 22.12
CA LEU A 154 3.31 -0.76 21.13
C LEU A 154 3.90 -2.11 20.68
N ARG A 155 5.21 -2.14 20.42
CA ARG A 155 5.92 -3.37 20.05
C ARG A 155 5.86 -4.41 21.16
N LEU A 156 6.07 -4.00 22.42
CA LEU A 156 5.95 -4.92 23.55
C LEU A 156 4.52 -5.46 23.70
N HIS A 157 3.52 -4.60 23.54
CA HIS A 157 2.12 -5.00 23.59
C HIS A 157 1.79 -6.02 22.48
N GLU A 158 2.25 -5.79 21.26
CA GLU A 158 2.04 -6.73 20.15
C GLU A 158 2.73 -8.08 20.41
N LEU A 159 3.96 -8.08 20.91
CA LEU A 159 4.67 -9.30 21.31
C LEU A 159 3.93 -10.06 22.42
N ASN A 160 3.41 -9.34 23.42
CA ASN A 160 2.60 -9.94 24.48
C ASN A 160 1.32 -10.56 23.94
N GLN A 161 0.63 -9.89 23.01
CA GLN A 161 -0.57 -10.42 22.38
C GLN A 161 -0.26 -11.64 21.52
N GLN A 162 0.86 -11.64 20.79
CA GLN A 162 1.32 -12.79 20.03
C GLN A 162 1.69 -13.97 20.94
N ALA A 163 2.39 -13.72 22.05
CA ALA A 163 2.72 -14.74 23.04
C ALA A 163 1.45 -15.36 23.65
N LYS A 164 0.51 -14.51 24.11
CA LYS A 164 -0.79 -14.97 24.63
C LYS A 164 -1.57 -15.80 23.62
N ARG A 165 -1.59 -15.39 22.34
CA ARG A 165 -2.23 -16.17 21.27
C ARG A 165 -1.56 -17.53 21.09
N LYS A 166 -0.22 -17.58 21.07
CA LYS A 166 0.52 -18.85 20.95
C LYS A 166 0.32 -19.76 22.16
N GLU A 167 0.32 -19.21 23.38
CA GLU A 167 0.04 -19.96 24.61
C GLU A 167 -1.39 -20.52 24.59
N GLN A 168 -2.38 -19.72 24.18
CA GLN A 168 -3.76 -20.18 24.01
C GLN A 168 -3.84 -21.29 22.96
N GLU A 169 -3.17 -21.14 21.81
CA GLU A 169 -3.12 -22.16 20.77
C GLU A 169 -2.50 -23.46 21.28
N GLN A 170 -1.42 -23.39 22.06
CA GLN A 170 -0.76 -24.54 22.68
C GLN A 170 -1.66 -25.23 23.71
N GLN A 171 -2.31 -24.47 24.60
CA GLN A 171 -3.24 -25.01 25.59
C GLN A 171 -4.44 -25.69 24.94
N GLU A 172 -4.99 -25.10 23.88
CA GLU A 172 -6.08 -25.71 23.11
C GLU A 172 -5.62 -26.99 22.39
N GLU A 173 -4.43 -27.00 21.80
CA GLU A 173 -3.85 -28.20 21.18
C GLU A 173 -3.61 -29.32 22.19
N GLU A 174 -3.16 -28.98 23.41
CA GLU A 174 -3.00 -29.95 24.50
C GLU A 174 -4.34 -30.49 24.97
N LEU A 175 -5.34 -29.62 25.10
CA LEU A 175 -6.71 -30.00 25.44
C LEU A 175 -7.29 -30.95 24.39
N GLU A 176 -7.08 -30.69 23.10
CA GLU A 176 -7.50 -31.59 22.02
C GLU A 176 -6.86 -32.96 22.05
N ARG A 177 -5.57 -33.04 22.44
CA ARG A 177 -4.86 -34.32 22.56
C ARG A 177 -5.35 -35.15 23.74
N THR A 178 -5.84 -34.48 24.79
CA THR A 178 -6.21 -35.12 26.06
C THR A 178 -7.69 -35.48 26.12
N ILE A 179 -8.55 -34.77 25.39
CA ILE A 179 -9.99 -35.01 25.36
C ILE A 179 -10.34 -36.33 24.67
N ASN A 180 -11.27 -37.08 25.26
CA ASN A 180 -11.94 -38.17 24.56
C ASN A 180 -12.71 -37.59 23.37
N MET A 181 -12.31 -38.01 22.17
CA MET A 181 -12.86 -37.53 20.91
C MET A 181 -14.33 -37.93 20.72
N GLU A 182 -14.82 -38.96 21.41
CA GLU A 182 -16.19 -39.46 21.25
C GLU A 182 -17.25 -38.39 21.59
N ILE A 183 -18.03 -38.02 20.58
CA ILE A 183 -19.12 -37.05 20.72
C ILE A 183 -20.38 -37.80 21.18
N SER A 184 -20.97 -37.36 22.29
CA SER A 184 -22.20 -37.93 22.84
C SER A 184 -23.41 -37.04 22.55
N GLU A 185 -24.53 -37.64 22.14
CA GLU A 185 -25.81 -36.93 21.89
C GLU A 185 -26.28 -36.01 23.04
N PRO A 186 -26.22 -36.40 24.33
CA PRO A 186 -26.58 -35.51 25.44
C PRO A 186 -25.67 -34.29 25.60
N ASP A 187 -24.40 -34.42 25.23
CA ASP A 187 -23.39 -33.35 25.39
C ASP A 187 -23.61 -32.23 24.38
N ILE A 188 -24.18 -32.54 23.20
CA ILE A 188 -24.52 -31.57 22.16
C ILE A 188 -25.45 -30.46 22.71
N LYS A 189 -26.36 -30.79 23.64
CA LYS A 189 -27.31 -29.84 24.23
C LYS A 189 -26.85 -29.23 25.55
N THR A 190 -25.99 -29.93 26.30
CA THR A 190 -25.66 -29.59 27.68
C THR A 190 -24.33 -28.85 27.79
N ASP A 191 -23.29 -29.31 27.07
CA ASP A 191 -21.93 -28.80 27.17
C ASP A 191 -21.37 -28.45 25.80
N SER A 192 -21.76 -27.27 25.31
CA SER A 192 -21.36 -26.81 23.97
C SER A 192 -19.85 -26.66 23.83
N ASP A 193 -19.16 -26.30 24.91
CA ASP A 193 -17.73 -25.98 24.91
C ASP A 193 -16.87 -27.24 24.71
N LYS A 194 -17.23 -28.33 25.38
CA LYS A 194 -16.58 -29.63 25.17
C LYS A 194 -16.79 -30.11 23.75
N VAL A 195 -18.01 -30.03 23.23
CA VAL A 195 -18.34 -30.51 21.88
C VAL A 195 -17.62 -29.69 20.81
N TYR A 196 -17.46 -28.37 20.96
CA TYR A 196 -16.61 -27.58 20.06
C TYR A 196 -15.17 -28.11 19.98
N THR A 197 -14.60 -28.46 21.13
CA THR A 197 -13.24 -29.00 21.21
C THR A 197 -13.17 -30.41 20.62
N GLN A 198 -14.14 -31.27 20.91
CA GLN A 198 -14.25 -32.62 20.35
C GLN A 198 -14.42 -32.61 18.82
N MET A 199 -15.24 -31.70 18.29
CA MET A 199 -15.41 -31.53 16.84
C MET A 199 -14.10 -31.11 16.17
N ARG A 200 -13.38 -30.15 16.76
CA ARG A 200 -12.09 -29.65 16.25
C ARG A 200 -11.04 -30.78 16.26
N ALA A 201 -10.95 -31.53 17.36
CA ALA A 201 -10.08 -32.70 17.48
C ALA A 201 -10.42 -33.78 16.43
N THR A 202 -11.70 -34.10 16.24
CA THR A 202 -12.17 -35.09 15.25
C THR A 202 -11.75 -34.71 13.83
N ILE A 203 -11.94 -33.46 13.43
CA ILE A 203 -11.55 -32.98 12.10
C ILE A 203 -10.03 -33.05 11.91
N ARG A 204 -9.24 -32.70 12.93
CA ARG A 204 -7.77 -32.82 12.85
C ARG A 204 -7.31 -34.25 12.73
N THR A 205 -7.88 -35.17 13.51
CA THR A 205 -7.53 -36.59 13.42
C THR A 205 -7.89 -37.16 12.06
N LEU A 206 -9.07 -36.82 11.51
CA LEU A 206 -9.45 -37.21 10.15
C LEU A 206 -8.45 -36.72 9.08
N LEU A 207 -7.99 -35.47 9.18
CA LEU A 207 -6.95 -34.93 8.29
C LEU A 207 -5.61 -35.66 8.45
N ALA A 208 -5.21 -35.94 9.69
CA ALA A 208 -3.97 -36.65 9.99
C ALA A 208 -3.99 -38.09 9.48
N GLU A 209 -5.10 -38.81 9.70
CA GLU A 209 -5.32 -40.16 9.18
C GLU A 209 -5.31 -40.18 7.65
N TRP A 210 -6.01 -39.23 7.00
CA TRP A 210 -6.00 -39.12 5.55
C TRP A 210 -4.59 -38.88 5.01
N ARG A 211 -3.83 -37.97 5.64
CA ARG A 211 -2.43 -37.73 5.30
C ARG A 211 -1.57 -38.99 5.46
N ASN A 212 -1.74 -39.73 6.55
CA ASN A 212 -0.98 -40.95 6.83
C ASN A 212 -1.25 -42.04 5.80
N ILE A 213 -2.49 -42.17 5.32
CA ILE A 213 -2.88 -43.15 4.30
C ILE A 213 -2.26 -42.79 2.94
N ILE A 214 -2.29 -41.51 2.55
CA ILE A 214 -1.70 -41.08 1.26
C ILE A 214 -0.17 -41.14 1.28
N THR A 215 0.46 -40.84 2.41
CA THR A 215 1.93 -40.84 2.57
C THR A 215 2.46 -42.21 2.98
N ALA A 216 1.65 -43.27 2.90
CA ALA A 216 2.09 -44.61 3.25
C ALA A 216 3.12 -45.10 2.20
N PRO A 217 4.27 -45.64 2.65
CA PRO A 217 5.44 -45.89 1.79
C PRO A 217 5.25 -46.91 0.67
N ASP A 218 4.12 -47.62 0.63
CA ASP A 218 3.81 -48.65 -0.37
C ASP A 218 3.23 -48.05 -1.69
N GLN A 219 2.92 -46.75 -1.72
CA GLN A 219 2.24 -46.10 -2.86
C GLN A 219 3.01 -44.93 -3.52
N ASP A 220 4.26 -44.68 -3.11
CA ASP A 220 4.95 -43.39 -3.23
C ASP A 220 5.34 -42.85 -4.64
N ALA A 221 4.78 -43.32 -5.76
CA ALA A 221 5.13 -42.75 -7.08
C ALA A 221 4.05 -42.77 -8.18
N THR A 222 2.77 -43.03 -7.86
CA THR A 222 1.71 -43.04 -8.89
C THR A 222 1.16 -41.62 -9.11
N ALA A 223 0.78 -41.26 -10.34
CA ALA A 223 0.16 -39.95 -10.66
C ALA A 223 -1.08 -39.67 -9.77
N ASP A 224 -1.84 -40.72 -9.46
CA ASP A 224 -3.01 -40.70 -8.59
C ASP A 224 -2.70 -40.17 -7.17
N ASN A 225 -1.50 -40.45 -6.65
CA ASN A 225 -1.10 -39.97 -5.32
C ASN A 225 -0.79 -38.48 -5.30
N LYS A 226 -0.29 -37.93 -6.42
CA LYS A 226 -0.06 -36.47 -6.53
C LYS A 226 -1.38 -35.72 -6.55
N GLU A 227 -2.37 -36.23 -7.28
CA GLU A 227 -3.72 -35.66 -7.28
C GLU A 227 -4.38 -35.78 -5.90
N ALA A 228 -4.24 -36.93 -5.23
CA ALA A 228 -4.75 -37.12 -3.87
C ALA A 228 -4.11 -36.17 -2.85
N LEU A 229 -2.79 -35.91 -2.95
CA LEU A 229 -2.09 -34.93 -2.12
C LEU A 229 -2.57 -33.50 -2.37
N GLU A 230 -2.84 -33.14 -3.64
CA GLU A 230 -3.39 -31.82 -3.96
C GLU A 230 -4.81 -31.66 -3.40
N VAL A 231 -5.65 -32.69 -3.55
CA VAL A 231 -7.00 -32.71 -2.96
C VAL A 231 -6.95 -32.60 -1.44
N LEU A 232 -5.98 -33.27 -0.78
CA LEU A 232 -5.76 -33.15 0.66
C LEU A 232 -5.35 -31.71 1.04
N ALA A 233 -4.39 -31.11 0.34
CA ALA A 233 -3.94 -29.74 0.59
C ALA A 233 -5.09 -28.72 0.41
N GLN A 234 -5.92 -28.90 -0.63
CA GLN A 234 -7.13 -28.09 -0.82
C GLN A 234 -8.13 -28.28 0.33
N THR A 235 -8.32 -29.52 0.78
CA THR A 235 -9.24 -29.84 1.89
C THR A 235 -8.76 -29.22 3.20
N GLU A 236 -7.46 -29.29 3.47
CA GLU A 236 -6.85 -28.65 4.64
C GLU A 236 -7.08 -27.13 4.62
N ALA A 237 -6.84 -26.48 3.47
CA ALA A 237 -7.10 -25.05 3.29
C ALA A 237 -8.58 -24.68 3.48
N TYR A 238 -9.51 -25.54 3.04
CA TYR A 238 -10.94 -25.33 3.24
C TYR A 238 -11.38 -25.55 4.69
N CYS A 239 -10.71 -26.41 5.45
CA CYS A 239 -10.99 -26.65 6.86
C CYS A 239 -10.44 -25.57 7.80
N GLN A 240 -9.39 -24.83 7.42
CA GLN A 240 -8.83 -23.74 8.24
C GLN A 240 -9.87 -22.76 8.80
N PRO A 241 -10.76 -22.15 7.99
CA PRO A 241 -11.78 -21.24 8.50
C PRO A 241 -12.76 -21.92 9.47
N LEU A 242 -13.12 -23.18 9.21
CA LEU A 242 -14.00 -23.94 10.12
C LEU A 242 -13.31 -24.21 11.46
N LEU A 243 -12.05 -24.65 11.46
CA LEU A 243 -11.28 -24.88 12.68
C LEU A 243 -11.12 -23.60 13.51
N GLN A 244 -11.01 -22.44 12.85
CA GLN A 244 -10.99 -21.14 13.50
C GLN A 244 -12.36 -20.74 14.08
N GLN A 245 -13.45 -21.01 13.37
CA GLN A 245 -14.81 -20.78 13.87
C GLN A 245 -15.14 -21.66 15.07
N LEU A 246 -14.72 -22.93 15.05
CA LEU A 246 -14.86 -23.86 16.17
C LEU A 246 -14.04 -23.40 17.38
N ARG A 247 -12.82 -22.88 17.15
CA ARG A 247 -11.98 -22.28 18.20
C ARG A 247 -12.66 -21.09 18.87
N GLN A 248 -13.20 -20.18 18.06
CA GLN A 248 -13.89 -18.97 18.54
C GLN A 248 -15.29 -19.27 19.09
N LYS A 249 -15.77 -20.52 19.00
CA LYS A 249 -17.14 -20.92 19.37
C LYS A 249 -18.21 -20.07 18.70
N ALA A 250 -17.91 -19.60 17.49
CA ALA A 250 -18.69 -18.61 16.75
C ALA A 250 -19.51 -19.25 15.62
N LEU A 251 -19.76 -20.55 15.70
CA LEU A 251 -20.54 -21.25 14.69
C LEU A 251 -22.03 -20.86 14.82
N PRO A 252 -22.76 -20.65 13.71
CA PRO A 252 -24.18 -20.34 13.77
C PRO A 252 -24.97 -21.37 14.56
N LYS A 253 -25.89 -20.91 15.42
CA LYS A 253 -26.67 -21.77 16.33
C LYS A 253 -27.39 -22.94 15.64
N GLN A 254 -27.75 -22.76 14.37
CA GLN A 254 -28.43 -23.78 13.55
C GLN A 254 -27.46 -24.81 12.93
N LEU A 255 -26.20 -24.42 12.70
CA LEU A 255 -25.17 -25.29 12.12
C LEU A 255 -24.49 -26.14 13.17
N TYR A 256 -24.31 -25.60 14.37
CA TYR A 256 -23.68 -26.30 15.49
C TYR A 256 -24.25 -27.70 15.77
N PRO A 257 -25.56 -27.89 16.01
CA PRO A 257 -26.09 -29.22 16.31
C PRO A 257 -25.97 -30.16 15.12
N LYS A 258 -26.18 -29.67 13.89
CA LYS A 258 -26.08 -30.48 12.66
C LYS A 258 -24.65 -30.97 12.43
N LEU A 259 -23.66 -30.11 12.61
CA LEU A 259 -22.26 -30.46 12.45
C LEU A 259 -21.80 -31.46 13.53
N ALA A 260 -22.21 -31.25 14.78
CA ALA A 260 -21.90 -32.15 15.88
C ALA A 260 -22.49 -33.56 15.65
N THR A 261 -23.77 -33.64 15.28
CA THR A 261 -24.44 -34.92 14.95
C THR A 261 -23.79 -35.60 13.74
N LEU A 262 -23.40 -34.84 12.71
CA LEU A 262 -22.70 -35.39 11.54
C LEU A 262 -21.36 -36.03 11.93
N LEU A 263 -20.53 -35.32 12.70
CA LEU A 263 -19.23 -35.82 13.14
C LEU A 263 -19.38 -37.03 14.07
N MET A 264 -20.38 -37.03 14.95
CA MET A 264 -20.75 -38.18 15.77
C MET A 264 -21.11 -39.40 14.89
N HIS A 265 -21.92 -39.23 13.85
CA HIS A 265 -22.25 -40.33 12.94
C HIS A 265 -21.03 -40.85 12.17
N ILE A 266 -20.08 -39.98 11.80
CA ILE A 266 -18.80 -40.40 11.21
C ILE A 266 -18.01 -41.26 12.20
N GLN A 267 -17.90 -40.85 13.46
CA GLN A 267 -17.20 -41.62 14.51
C GLN A 267 -17.85 -43.00 14.74
N GLN A 268 -19.17 -43.08 14.65
CA GLN A 268 -19.93 -44.32 14.81
C GLN A 268 -19.99 -45.18 13.53
N HIS A 269 -19.29 -44.77 12.46
CA HIS A 269 -19.31 -45.42 11.15
C HIS A 269 -20.71 -45.50 10.50
N ARG A 270 -21.62 -44.59 10.87
CA ARG A 270 -22.97 -44.48 10.31
C ARG A 270 -22.97 -43.49 9.15
N TYR A 271 -22.25 -43.81 8.07
CA TYR A 271 -22.02 -42.89 6.95
C TYR A 271 -23.29 -42.47 6.20
N ARG A 272 -24.29 -43.36 6.14
CA ARG A 272 -25.59 -43.06 5.53
C ARG A 272 -26.32 -41.94 6.29
N GLU A 273 -26.41 -42.09 7.61
CA GLU A 273 -27.00 -41.08 8.51
C GLU A 273 -26.19 -39.78 8.47
N ALA A 274 -24.85 -39.87 8.46
CA ALA A 274 -23.98 -38.70 8.32
C ALA A 274 -24.23 -37.95 7.00
N ASN A 275 -24.41 -38.67 5.90
CA ASN A 275 -24.72 -38.08 4.60
C ASN A 275 -26.12 -37.44 4.56
N ASP A 276 -27.11 -38.03 5.23
CA ASP A 276 -28.45 -37.45 5.34
C ASP A 276 -28.41 -36.11 6.10
N VAL A 277 -27.67 -36.05 7.22
CA VAL A 277 -27.45 -34.80 7.97
C VAL A 277 -26.66 -33.79 7.12
N TYR A 278 -25.67 -34.23 6.34
CA TYR A 278 -24.94 -33.35 5.41
C TYR A 278 -25.85 -32.69 4.38
N ILE A 279 -26.78 -33.44 3.79
CA ILE A 279 -27.76 -32.92 2.84
C ILE A 279 -28.68 -31.90 3.52
N GLN A 280 -29.18 -32.22 4.72
CA GLN A 280 -30.01 -31.30 5.52
C GLN A 280 -29.27 -30.03 5.97
N MET A 281 -27.94 -30.08 6.08
CA MET A 281 -27.11 -28.93 6.45
C MET A 281 -26.75 -28.07 5.23
N SER A 282 -26.43 -28.69 4.09
CA SER A 282 -25.98 -28.00 2.87
C SER A 282 -27.13 -27.41 2.05
N ILE A 283 -28.27 -28.10 1.97
CA ILE A 283 -29.45 -27.67 1.21
C ILE A 283 -30.53 -27.09 2.13
N GLY A 284 -30.64 -27.60 3.35
CA GLY A 284 -31.76 -27.29 4.24
C GLY A 284 -33.03 -28.04 3.85
N ASN A 285 -34.15 -27.67 4.46
CA ASN A 285 -35.47 -28.17 4.09
C ASN A 285 -36.08 -27.36 2.92
N ALA A 286 -35.22 -26.73 2.11
CA ALA A 286 -35.65 -25.92 0.99
C ALA A 286 -36.09 -26.83 -0.15
N ALA A 287 -37.35 -26.69 -0.59
CA ALA A 287 -37.87 -27.41 -1.74
C ALA A 287 -37.12 -27.05 -3.06
N TRP A 288 -36.41 -25.90 -3.08
CA TRP A 288 -35.67 -25.38 -4.24
C TRP A 288 -34.33 -24.73 -3.80
N PRO A 289 -33.20 -25.45 -3.82
CA PRO A 289 -31.90 -24.97 -3.30
C PRO A 289 -31.22 -23.88 -4.12
N ILE A 290 -31.50 -23.82 -5.42
CA ILE A 290 -30.94 -22.83 -6.35
C ILE A 290 -32.10 -21.97 -6.82
N GLY A 291 -32.04 -20.67 -6.56
CA GLY A 291 -33.12 -19.74 -6.85
C GLY A 291 -33.59 -19.87 -8.30
N VAL A 292 -34.85 -20.27 -8.48
CA VAL A 292 -35.49 -20.28 -9.80
C VAL A 292 -35.92 -18.85 -10.13
N THR A 293 -35.18 -18.17 -11.01
CA THR A 293 -35.56 -16.87 -11.54
C THR A 293 -36.56 -17.05 -12.69
N ALA A 294 -37.86 -16.94 -12.37
CA ALA A 294 -38.96 -16.74 -13.32
C ALA A 294 -39.06 -17.76 -14.49
N VAL A 295 -39.80 -18.85 -14.30
CA VAL A 295 -40.28 -19.66 -15.45
C VAL A 295 -41.70 -19.20 -15.81
N GLY A 296 -41.82 -18.07 -16.52
CA GLY A 296 -43.09 -17.59 -17.06
C GLY A 296 -43.24 -16.07 -17.17
N ILE A 297 -44.07 -15.63 -18.12
CA ILE A 297 -44.32 -14.22 -18.50
C ILE A 297 -45.03 -13.42 -17.39
N HIS A 298 -45.59 -14.08 -16.36
CA HIS A 298 -46.37 -13.44 -15.30
C HIS A 298 -45.77 -13.76 -13.92
N ALA A 299 -45.32 -12.74 -13.19
CA ALA A 299 -44.87 -12.90 -11.80
C ALA A 299 -46.07 -13.13 -10.88
N ARG A 300 -46.10 -14.25 -10.15
CA ARG A 300 -47.14 -14.56 -9.15
C ARG A 300 -46.62 -14.26 -7.74
N SER A 301 -47.48 -13.73 -6.87
CA SER A 301 -47.17 -13.31 -5.49
C SER A 301 -46.68 -14.44 -4.56
N ALA A 302 -46.85 -15.71 -4.95
CA ALA A 302 -46.29 -16.85 -4.22
C ALA A 302 -44.76 -17.03 -4.42
N ARG A 303 -44.15 -16.25 -5.33
CA ARG A 303 -42.72 -16.33 -5.67
C ARG A 303 -41.81 -15.98 -4.50
N GLU A 304 -42.11 -14.94 -3.74
CA GLU A 304 -41.29 -14.48 -2.62
C GLU A 304 -41.19 -15.55 -1.51
N ARG A 305 -42.30 -16.26 -1.26
CA ARG A 305 -42.34 -17.39 -0.32
C ARG A 305 -41.53 -18.60 -0.78
N ILE A 306 -41.35 -18.79 -2.09
CA ILE A 306 -40.59 -19.90 -2.67
C ILE A 306 -39.09 -19.57 -2.74
N THR A 307 -38.75 -18.30 -2.96
CA THR A 307 -37.36 -17.86 -3.10
C THR A 307 -36.65 -17.54 -1.77
N GLY A 308 -37.36 -17.61 -0.65
CA GLY A 308 -36.81 -17.30 0.68
C GLY A 308 -36.56 -15.80 0.95
N TYR A 309 -36.47 -14.95 -0.07
CA TYR A 309 -36.40 -13.49 0.07
C TYR A 309 -37.71 -12.93 0.66
N GLY A 310 -37.76 -12.70 1.97
CA GLY A 310 -38.88 -12.04 2.66
C GLY A 310 -39.32 -12.60 4.01
N ASN A 311 -38.78 -13.76 4.45
CA ASN A 311 -39.09 -14.37 5.75
C ASN A 311 -37.81 -14.60 6.56
N GLU A 312 -37.22 -13.53 7.11
CA GLU A 312 -35.98 -13.61 7.92
C GLU A 312 -36.16 -14.33 9.27
N ASN A 313 -37.42 -14.50 9.71
CA ASN A 313 -37.79 -15.12 10.98
C ASN A 313 -38.12 -16.62 10.87
N ASP A 314 -38.02 -17.22 9.68
CA ASP A 314 -38.36 -18.63 9.44
C ASP A 314 -37.07 -19.47 9.30
N GLU A 315 -36.92 -20.52 10.13
CA GLU A 315 -35.71 -21.35 10.20
C GLU A 315 -35.32 -21.98 8.86
N ASN A 316 -36.29 -22.15 7.95
CA ASN A 316 -36.10 -22.68 6.61
C ASN A 316 -35.38 -21.71 5.64
N VAL A 317 -35.46 -20.39 5.85
CA VAL A 317 -34.90 -19.38 4.95
C VAL A 317 -33.41 -19.13 5.23
N GLN A 318 -32.97 -19.30 6.48
CA GLN A 318 -31.58 -19.07 6.87
C GLN A 318 -30.59 -20.04 6.19
N VAL A 319 -31.07 -21.19 5.68
CA VAL A 319 -30.21 -22.14 4.95
C VAL A 319 -29.82 -21.66 3.56
N ALA A 320 -30.64 -20.82 2.91
CA ALA A 320 -30.23 -20.16 1.67
C ALA A 320 -29.02 -19.22 1.90
N HIS A 321 -28.90 -18.64 3.10
CA HIS A 321 -27.76 -17.81 3.48
C HIS A 321 -26.48 -18.65 3.73
N ILE A 322 -26.61 -19.89 4.21
CA ILE A 322 -25.49 -20.82 4.44
C ILE A 322 -24.76 -21.15 3.13
N MET A 323 -25.48 -21.34 2.02
CA MET A 323 -24.85 -21.52 0.69
C MET A 323 -24.38 -20.22 0.05
N SER A 324 -24.77 -19.04 0.56
CA SER A 324 -24.34 -17.75 0.01
C SER A 324 -22.92 -17.37 0.46
N ASP A 325 -22.46 -17.86 1.61
CA ASP A 325 -21.10 -17.65 2.09
C ASP A 325 -20.10 -18.62 1.44
N ASP A 326 -19.03 -18.07 0.85
CA ASP A 326 -18.01 -18.84 0.15
C ASP A 326 -17.12 -19.64 1.12
N ALA A 327 -16.87 -19.11 2.31
CA ALA A 327 -16.12 -19.84 3.34
C ALA A 327 -16.90 -21.06 3.81
N THR A 328 -18.21 -20.91 4.04
CA THR A 328 -19.10 -22.00 4.41
C THR A 328 -19.24 -23.08 3.34
N ARG A 329 -19.39 -22.68 2.08
CA ARG A 329 -19.42 -23.62 0.96
C ARG A 329 -18.14 -24.47 0.88
N LYS A 330 -16.97 -23.84 1.06
CA LYS A 330 -15.67 -24.53 0.99
C LYS A 330 -15.52 -25.58 2.09
N TRP A 331 -15.83 -25.27 3.35
CA TRP A 331 -15.72 -26.27 4.41
C TRP A 331 -16.82 -27.34 4.32
N LEU A 332 -18.01 -27.04 3.79
CA LEU A 332 -19.02 -28.05 3.49
C LEU A 332 -18.52 -29.06 2.44
N ILE A 333 -17.81 -28.61 1.41
CA ILE A 333 -17.16 -29.50 0.44
C ILE A 333 -16.13 -30.38 1.15
N ALA A 334 -15.33 -29.81 2.05
CA ALA A 334 -14.35 -30.57 2.83
C ALA A 334 -15.01 -31.65 3.71
N ILE A 335 -16.14 -31.35 4.36
CA ILE A 335 -16.89 -32.34 5.15
C ILE A 335 -17.38 -33.50 4.27
N LYS A 336 -17.90 -33.21 3.08
CA LYS A 336 -18.32 -34.28 2.17
C LYS A 336 -17.15 -35.18 1.75
N ARG A 337 -15.97 -34.58 1.54
CA ARG A 337 -14.74 -35.34 1.29
C ARG A 337 -14.39 -36.22 2.49
N PHE A 338 -14.52 -35.74 3.72
CA PHE A 338 -14.32 -36.58 4.91
C PHE A 338 -15.29 -37.75 5.01
N ILE A 339 -16.58 -37.56 4.70
CA ILE A 339 -17.56 -38.67 4.70
C ILE A 339 -17.13 -39.75 3.70
N THR A 340 -16.75 -39.33 2.49
CA THR A 340 -16.36 -40.25 1.41
C THR A 340 -15.04 -40.96 1.72
N PHE A 341 -14.08 -40.23 2.27
CA PHE A 341 -12.82 -40.78 2.76
C PHE A 341 -13.05 -41.79 3.88
N ALA A 342 -13.87 -41.44 4.87
CA ALA A 342 -14.17 -42.29 6.00
C ALA A 342 -14.88 -43.59 5.58
N GLU A 343 -15.83 -43.51 4.65
CA GLU A 343 -16.52 -44.67 4.09
C GLU A 343 -15.57 -45.62 3.35
N GLY A 344 -14.61 -45.09 2.59
CA GLY A 344 -13.66 -45.88 1.82
C GLY A 344 -12.47 -46.45 2.59
N HIS A 345 -11.97 -45.73 3.61
CA HIS A 345 -10.67 -46.01 4.22
C HIS A 345 -10.70 -46.29 5.73
N LEU A 346 -11.74 -45.88 6.47
CA LEU A 346 -11.79 -46.10 7.93
C LEU A 346 -12.51 -47.41 8.26
N SER A 347 -11.73 -48.46 8.55
CA SER A 347 -12.22 -49.68 9.19
C SER A 347 -12.59 -49.41 10.67
N LYS A 348 -13.42 -50.27 11.28
CA LYS A 348 -14.01 -50.15 12.64
C LYS A 348 -13.01 -49.92 13.81
N LYS A 349 -11.70 -49.82 13.56
CA LYS A 349 -10.64 -49.69 14.56
C LYS A 349 -10.05 -48.28 14.71
N SER A 350 -10.30 -47.35 13.78
CA SER A 350 -9.57 -46.07 13.76
C SER A 350 -9.93 -45.07 14.88
N PHE A 351 -11.14 -45.13 15.43
CA PHE A 351 -11.59 -44.19 16.48
C PHE A 351 -11.49 -44.72 17.92
N LYS A 352 -10.96 -45.92 18.13
CA LYS A 352 -10.73 -46.42 19.50
C LYS A 352 -9.40 -45.87 20.00
N SER A 353 -9.47 -44.98 20.99
CA SER A 353 -8.33 -44.54 21.80
C SER A 353 -7.65 -45.71 22.51
#